data_AF-A0A3D6ENG6-F1
#
_entry.id   AF-A0A3D6ENG6-F1
#
_cell.length_a   1.000
_cell.length_b   1.000
_cell.length_c   1.000
_cell.angle_alpha   90.00
_cell.angle_beta   90.00
_cell.angle_gamma   90.00
#
_symmetry.space_group_name_H-M   'P 1'
#
loop_
_entity.id
_entity.type
_entity.pdbx_description
1 polymer ?
#
loop_
_entity_poly.entity_id
_entity_poly.type
_entity_poly.pdbx_seq_one_letter_code
_entity_poly.pdbx_strand_id
1 'polypeptide(L)'
;MEATTTKMKLKKGDQVVVIAGKEKGKTGTVSKVSPATNRVVVAGINMIKKATKPNPQTGEGGGIIEKEASIHASNVMILDPKTGKGTRKRP
;
A
#
# COMPACT_ATOMS: atom_id res chain seq x y z
N MET A 1 -13.28 20.11 -7.95
CA MET A 1 -13.26 18.92 -7.08
C MET A 1 -12.03 19.04 -6.19
N GLU A 2 -12.13 19.76 -5.08
CA GLU A 2 -11.04 19.92 -4.13
C GLU A 2 -10.88 18.65 -3.30
N ALA A 3 -9.68 18.08 -3.28
CA ALA A 3 -9.34 17.03 -2.34
C ALA A 3 -9.05 17.68 -0.98
N THR A 4 -9.97 17.56 -0.03
CA THR A 4 -9.70 17.85 1.38
C THR A 4 -8.52 16.99 1.84
N THR A 5 -7.36 17.61 2.04
CA THR A 5 -6.13 16.91 2.41
C THR A 5 -6.25 16.47 3.87
N THR A 6 -6.73 15.25 4.08
CA THR A 6 -6.68 14.61 5.40
C THR A 6 -5.22 14.37 5.74
N LYS A 7 -4.75 14.92 6.87
CA LYS A 7 -3.35 14.87 7.31
C LYS A 7 -2.93 13.41 7.57
N MET A 8 -2.36 12.78 6.55
CA MET A 8 -1.94 11.38 6.59
C MET A 8 -0.56 11.28 7.24
N LYS A 9 -0.41 10.35 8.20
CA LYS A 9 0.83 10.20 8.99
C LYS A 9 1.95 9.44 8.27
N LEU A 10 1.58 8.69 7.22
CA LEU A 10 2.46 7.81 6.43
C LEU A 10 2.99 8.56 5.22
N LYS A 11 4.28 8.38 4.91
CA LYS A 11 4.93 8.93 3.72
C LYS A 11 5.38 7.80 2.79
N LYS A 12 5.61 8.16 1.52
CA LYS A 12 6.24 7.26 0.55
C LYS A 12 7.65 6.94 1.04
N GLY A 13 8.02 5.66 1.03
CA GLY A 13 9.32 5.18 1.50
C GLY A 13 9.36 4.76 2.98
N ASP A 14 8.30 4.99 3.76
CA ASP A 14 8.25 4.47 5.14
C ASP A 14 8.16 2.94 5.13
N GLN A 15 8.86 2.30 6.07
CA GLN A 15 8.64 0.89 6.38
C GLN A 15 7.44 0.74 7.30
N VAL A 16 6.55 -0.17 6.92
CA VAL A 16 5.31 -0.42 7.63
C VAL A 16 5.10 -1.90 7.88
N VAL A 17 4.37 -2.19 8.95
CA VAL A 17 3.87 -3.52 9.27
C VAL A 17 2.35 -3.54 9.19
N VAL A 18 1.79 -4.61 8.64
CA VAL A 18 0.35 -4.83 8.58
C VAL A 18 -0.14 -5.38 9.91
N ILE A 19 -1.10 -4.70 10.53
CA ILE A 19 -1.65 -5.07 11.84
C ILE A 19 -2.86 -5.99 11.69
N ALA A 20 -3.63 -5.79 10.62
CA ALA A 20 -4.93 -6.42 10.42
C ALA A 20 -5.17 -6.79 8.95
N GLY A 21 -5.96 -7.85 8.75
CA GLY A 21 -6.32 -8.39 7.44
C GLY A 21 -5.59 -9.68 7.08
N LYS A 22 -5.75 -10.13 5.83
CA LYS A 22 -5.17 -11.38 5.31
C LYS A 22 -3.64 -11.41 5.42
N GLU A 23 -3.01 -10.25 5.32
CA GLU A 23 -1.57 -10.07 5.27
C GLU A 23 -0.97 -9.65 6.63
N LYS A 24 -1.66 -9.94 7.74
CA LYS A 24 -1.23 -9.55 9.10
C LYS A 24 0.18 -10.04 9.43
N GLY A 25 0.99 -9.16 10.02
CA GLY A 25 2.36 -9.44 10.46
C GLY A 25 3.43 -9.25 9.37
N LYS A 26 3.03 -9.12 8.10
CA LYS A 26 3.97 -8.83 7.02
C LYS A 26 4.45 -7.39 7.10
N THR A 27 5.72 -7.21 6.74
CA THR A 27 6.38 -5.92 6.65
C THR A 27 6.63 -5.56 5.19
N GLY A 28 6.64 -4.28 4.88
CA GLY A 28 6.90 -3.81 3.53
C GLY A 28 7.10 -2.31 3.46
N THR A 29 7.56 -1.85 2.29
CA THR A 29 7.85 -0.44 2.03
C THR A 29 6.68 0.22 1.32
N VAL A 30 6.31 1.43 1.74
CA VAL A 30 5.22 2.18 1.09
C VAL A 30 5.67 2.70 -0.28
N SER A 31 5.08 2.15 -1.35
CA SER A 31 5.34 2.53 -2.74
C SER A 31 4.55 3.77 -3.16
N LYS A 32 3.26 3.83 -2.79
CA LYS A 32 2.39 4.96 -3.10
C LYS A 32 1.45 5.26 -1.95
N VAL A 33 1.22 6.53 -1.71
CA VAL A 33 0.26 7.03 -0.72
C VAL A 33 -0.83 7.80 -1.46
N SER A 34 -2.09 7.52 -1.14
CA SER A 34 -3.25 8.25 -1.66
C SER A 34 -3.99 8.91 -0.49
N PRO A 35 -3.61 10.15 -0.12
CA PRO A 35 -4.20 10.86 1.03
C PRO A 35 -5.70 11.12 0.86
N ALA A 36 -6.15 11.35 -0.38
CA ALA A 36 -7.55 11.62 -0.69
C ALA A 36 -8.49 10.46 -0.32
N THR A 37 -8.01 9.22 -0.40
CA THR A 37 -8.80 8.01 -0.12
C THR A 37 -8.35 7.26 1.13
N ASN A 38 -7.37 7.79 1.88
CA ASN A 38 -6.74 7.14 3.03
C ASN A 38 -6.21 5.73 2.72
N ARG A 39 -5.68 5.52 1.50
CA ARG A 39 -5.11 4.23 1.08
C ARG A 39 -3.62 4.32 0.80
N VAL A 40 -2.93 3.22 1.02
CA VAL A 40 -1.50 3.05 0.74
C VAL A 40 -1.27 1.79 -0.07
N VAL A 41 -0.31 1.84 -0.98
CA VAL A 41 0.20 0.67 -1.69
C VAL A 41 1.53 0.30 -1.06
N VAL A 42 1.62 -0.92 -0.54
CA VAL A 42 2.81 -1.45 0.12
C VAL A 42 3.43 -2.52 -0.78
N ALA A 43 4.74 -2.44 -0.97
CA ALA A 43 5.45 -3.34 -1.87
C ALA A 43 5.36 -4.79 -1.38
N GLY A 44 5.01 -5.70 -2.30
CA GLY A 44 4.92 -7.14 -2.01
C GLY A 44 3.79 -7.58 -1.07
N ILE A 45 2.87 -6.67 -0.72
CA ILE A 45 1.71 -6.98 0.13
C ILE A 45 0.43 -6.77 -0.67
N ASN A 46 -0.54 -7.67 -0.48
CA ASN A 46 -1.86 -7.57 -1.10
C ASN A 46 -1.80 -7.63 -2.64
N MET A 47 -1.06 -8.62 -3.17
CA MET A 47 -1.01 -8.91 -4.60
C MET A 47 -2.35 -9.47 -5.09
N ILE A 48 -2.88 -8.86 -6.15
CA ILE A 48 -4.09 -9.29 -6.84
C ILE A 48 -3.76 -9.75 -8.25
N LYS A 49 -4.42 -10.81 -8.68
CA LYS A 49 -4.39 -11.26 -10.07
C LYS A 49 -5.42 -10.46 -10.85
N LYS A 50 -4.95 -9.57 -11.73
CA LYS A 50 -5.80 -8.77 -12.59
C LYS A 50 -5.71 -9.30 -14.02
N ALA A 51 -6.82 -9.82 -14.52
CA ALA A 51 -6.97 -10.12 -15.94
C ALA A 51 -7.01 -8.79 -16.71
N THR A 52 -6.05 -8.62 -17.62
CA THR A 52 -5.97 -7.41 -18.45
C THR A 52 -6.15 -7.83 -19.91
N LYS A 53 -7.07 -7.15 -20.61
CA LYS A 53 -7.25 -7.36 -22.04
C LYS A 53 -5.98 -6.94 -22.78
N PRO A 54 -5.56 -7.68 -23.82
CA PRO A 54 -4.43 -7.27 -24.65
C PRO A 54 -4.69 -5.87 -25.19
N ASN A 55 -3.70 -4.99 -25.07
CA ASN A 55 -3.76 -3.66 -25.66
C ASN A 55 -2.78 -3.62 -26.85
N PRO A 56 -3.28 -3.59 -28.09
CA PRO A 56 -2.43 -3.55 -29.29
C PRO A 56 -1.51 -2.33 -29.34
N GLN A 57 -1.87 -1.24 -28.64
CA GLN A 57 -1.17 0.04 -28.71
C GLN A 57 0.04 0.14 -27.76
N THR A 58 0.04 -0.59 -26.64
CA THR A 58 1.19 -0.67 -25.71
C THR A 58 2.05 -1.92 -25.94
N GLY A 59 1.65 -2.82 -26.85
CA GLY A 59 2.35 -4.08 -27.11
C GLY A 59 2.30 -5.06 -25.93
N GLU A 60 1.49 -4.77 -24.90
CA GLU A 60 1.32 -5.63 -23.75
C GLU A 60 0.46 -6.84 -24.14
N GLY A 61 1.09 -8.02 -24.18
CA GLY A 61 0.40 -9.29 -24.33
C GLY A 61 -0.69 -9.43 -23.27
N GLY A 62 -1.90 -9.77 -23.71
CA GLY A 62 -3.02 -10.03 -22.81
C GLY A 62 -2.65 -11.15 -21.83
N GLY A 63 -3.10 -11.04 -20.58
CA GLY A 63 -2.71 -12.02 -19.57
C GLY A 63 -3.19 -11.69 -18.16
N ILE A 64 -2.82 -12.58 -17.24
CA ILE A 64 -3.02 -12.40 -15.80
C ILE A 64 -1.82 -11.63 -15.27
N ILE A 65 -2.01 -10.35 -14.95
CA ILE A 65 -0.97 -9.50 -14.38
C ILE A 65 -1.12 -9.54 -12.86
N GLU A 66 -0.02 -9.79 -12.16
CA GLU A 66 0.03 -9.62 -10.71
C GLU A 66 0.33 -8.16 -10.38
N LYS A 67 -0.55 -7.53 -9.61
CA LYS A 67 -0.42 -6.13 -9.23
C LYS A 67 -0.65 -5.96 -7.74
N GLU A 68 0.13 -5.06 -7.14
CA GLU A 68 -0.07 -4.63 -5.76
C GLU A 68 -1.36 -3.83 -5.62
N ALA A 69 -2.22 -4.24 -4.68
CA ALA A 69 -3.45 -3.53 -4.38
C ALA A 69 -3.32 -2.68 -3.11
N SER A 70 -4.04 -1.57 -3.12
CA SER A 70 -4.01 -0.63 -1.99
C SER A 70 -4.69 -1.17 -0.72
N ILE A 71 -4.07 -0.92 0.41
CA ILE A 71 -4.51 -1.25 1.77
C ILE A 71 -4.97 0.04 2.45
N HIS A 72 -5.95 -0.06 3.35
CA HIS A 72 -6.39 1.08 4.14
C HIS A 72 -5.34 1.47 5.19
N ALA A 73 -5.11 2.77 5.38
CA ALA A 73 -4.06 3.29 6.24
C ALA A 73 -4.21 2.95 7.73
N SER A 74 -5.42 2.59 8.18
CA SER A 74 -5.65 2.11 9.56
C SER A 74 -5.04 0.74 9.83
N ASN A 75 -4.83 -0.06 8.78
CA ASN A 75 -4.40 -1.46 8.91
C ASN A 75 -2.87 -1.60 8.86
N VAL A 76 -2.16 -0.48 8.80
CA VAL A 76 -0.70 -0.41 8.76
C VAL A 76 -0.16 0.52 9.84
N MET A 77 0.97 0.15 10.41
CA MET A 77 1.74 0.94 11.37
C MET A 77 3.16 1.12 10.86
N ILE A 78 3.82 2.21 11.27
CA ILE A 78 5.24 2.39 11.00
C ILE A 78 6.00 1.34 11.81
N LEU A 79 6.97 0.70 11.16
CA LEU A 79 7.84 -0.26 11.82
C LEU A 79 8.96 0.50 12.53
N ASP A 80 9.11 0.27 13.84
CA ASP A 80 10.26 0.81 14.56
C ASP A 80 11.51 -0.06 14.31
N PRO A 81 12.59 0.48 13.75
CA PRO A 81 13.78 -0.30 13.40
C PRO A 81 14.49 -0.88 14.62
N LYS A 82 14.25 -0.33 15.82
CA LYS A 82 14.87 -0.79 17.08
C LYS A 82 14.13 -1.93 17.74
N THR A 83 12.80 -1.99 17.60
CA THR A 83 11.96 -2.95 18.34
C THR A 83 11.28 -3.96 17.43
N GLY A 84 11.28 -3.73 16.11
CA GLY A 84 10.57 -4.55 15.13
C GLY A 84 9.05 -4.53 15.32
N LYS A 85 8.54 -3.66 16.20
CA LYS A 85 7.11 -3.53 16.52
C LYS A 85 6.50 -2.37 15.76
N GLY A 86 5.22 -2.51 15.42
CA GLY A 86 4.44 -1.41 14.86
C GLY A 86 4.21 -0.33 15.91
N THR A 87 4.70 0.88 15.69
CA THR A 87 4.50 2.01 16.61
C THR A 87 3.63 3.09 16.00
N ARG A 88 2.89 3.78 16.89
CA ARG A 88 1.99 4.87 16.52
C ARG A 88 2.77 6.18 16.54
N LYS A 89 2.87 6.85 15.40
CA LYS A 89 3.41 8.20 15.31
C LYS A 89 2.54 9.18 16.11
N ARG A 90 3.14 9.84 17.10
CA ARG A 90 2.51 10.93 17.87
C ARG A 90 2.10 12.07 16.91
N PRO A 91 0.97 12.75 17.16
CA PRO A 91 0.48 13.83 16.30
C PRO A 91 1.44 15.03 16.25
#